data_AF-A0A316L257-F1
#
_entry.id   AF-A0A316L257-F1
#
_cell.length_a   1.000
_cell.length_b   1.000
_cell.length_c   1.000
_cell.angle_alpha   90.00
_cell.angle_beta   90.00
_cell.angle_gamma   90.00
#
_symmetry.space_group_name_H-M   'P 1'
#
loop_
_entity.id
_entity.type
_entity.pdbx_description
1 polymer ?
#
loop_
_entity_poly.entity_id
_entity_poly.type
_entity_poly.pdbx_seq_one_letter_code
_entity_poly.pdbx_strand_id
1 'polypeptide(L)'
;MFTIKNIFIGFGLILVDVAVYIFFGLLLMGYDDFYDESKGPYWSLESMTNTEKITYIGLNVWHVINFVAIGIVIYRIIKLVKSRR
;
A
#
# COMPACT_ATOMS: atom_id res chain seq x y z
N MET A 1 10.99 15.36 -19.11
CA MET A 1 9.81 14.85 -18.38
C MET A 1 9.71 13.33 -18.52
N PHE A 2 9.83 12.77 -19.72
CA PHE A 2 9.99 11.33 -19.95
C PHE A 2 11.37 11.03 -20.54
N THR A 3 12.34 10.73 -19.69
CA THR A 3 13.60 10.10 -20.11
C THR A 3 13.48 8.60 -19.86
N ILE A 4 14.22 7.78 -20.61
CA ILE A 4 14.28 6.32 -20.40
C ILE A 4 14.58 6.00 -18.92
N LYS A 5 15.51 6.75 -18.31
CA LYS A 5 15.81 6.69 -16.88
C LYS A 5 14.56 6.89 -16.00
N ASN A 6 13.75 7.92 -16.28
CA ASN A 6 12.55 8.20 -15.49
C ASN A 6 11.47 7.12 -15.66
N ILE A 7 11.39 6.50 -16.84
CA ILE A 7 10.46 5.38 -17.10
C ILE A 7 10.87 4.16 -16.26
N PHE A 8 12.16 3.81 -16.26
CA PHE A 8 12.68 2.71 -15.43
C PHE A 8 12.49 2.97 -13.93
N ILE A 9 12.70 4.21 -13.47
CA ILE A 9 12.43 4.58 -12.06
C ILE A 9 10.94 4.38 -11.74
N GLY A 10 10.04 4.84 -12.61
CA GLY A 10 8.60 4.66 -12.41
C GLY A 10 8.19 3.19 -12.34
N PHE A 11 8.72 2.36 -13.26
CA PHE A 11 8.49 0.92 -13.25
C PHE A 11 9.05 0.25 -11.98
N GLY A 12 10.26 0.64 -11.55
CA GLY A 12 10.86 0.15 -10.31
C GLY A 12 10.02 0.46 -9.06
N LEU A 13 9.42 1.65 -9.01
CA LEU A 13 8.52 2.03 -7.91
C LEU A 13 7.27 1.13 -7.88
N ILE A 14 6.68 0.81 -9.04
CA ILE A 14 5.53 -0.10 -9.13
C ILE A 14 5.93 -1.51 -8.66
N LEU A 15 7.10 -2.01 -9.05
CA LEU A 15 7.57 -3.33 -8.62
C LEU A 15 7.78 -3.40 -7.10
N VAL A 16 8.37 -2.36 -6.52
CA VAL A 16 8.53 -2.27 -5.06
C VAL A 16 7.17 -2.26 -4.38
N ASP A 17 6.21 -1.48 -4.89
CA ASP A 17 4.87 -1.43 -4.34
C ASP A 17 4.18 -2.80 -4.35
N VAL A 18 4.21 -3.49 -5.49
CA VAL A 18 3.69 -4.86 -5.62
C VAL A 18 4.39 -5.81 -4.65
N ALA A 19 5.71 -5.73 -4.52
CA ALA A 19 6.46 -6.58 -3.59
C ALA A 19 6.05 -6.34 -2.13
N VAL A 20 5.78 -5.08 -1.74
CA VAL A 20 5.31 -4.74 -0.40
C VAL A 20 3.91 -5.32 -0.15
N TYR A 21 2.99 -5.24 -1.13
CA TYR A 21 1.67 -5.86 -1.02
C TYR A 21 1.75 -7.38 -0.90
N ILE A 22 2.60 -8.03 -1.70
CA ILE A 22 2.85 -9.47 -1.59
C ILE A 22 3.39 -9.80 -0.21
N PHE A 23 4.37 -9.04 0.29
CA PHE A 23 4.96 -9.27 1.61
C PHE A 23 3.93 -9.19 2.75
N PHE A 24 3.14 -8.10 2.81
CA PHE A 24 2.08 -7.96 3.82
C PHE A 24 0.99 -9.04 3.66
N GLY A 25 0.62 -9.38 2.42
CA GLY A 25 -0.36 -10.43 2.15
C GLY A 25 0.10 -11.80 2.63
N LEU A 26 1.37 -12.17 2.38
CA LEU A 26 1.93 -13.42 2.89
C LEU A 26 1.96 -13.47 4.43
N LEU A 27 2.22 -12.34 5.09
CA LEU A 27 2.22 -12.27 6.55
C LEU A 27 0.81 -12.32 7.16
N LEU A 28 -0.24 -11.93 6.42
CA LEU A 28 -1.63 -12.03 6.85
C LEU A 28 -2.32 -13.33 6.39
N MET A 29 -1.70 -14.10 5.50
CA MET A 29 -2.27 -15.36 4.99
C MET A 29 -2.64 -16.32 6.12
N GLY A 30 -1.81 -16.41 7.16
CA GLY A 30 -2.12 -17.23 8.34
C GLY A 30 -3.35 -16.75 9.11
N TYR A 31 -3.60 -15.44 9.16
CA TYR A 31 -4.81 -14.91 9.78
C TYR A 31 -6.05 -15.32 8.98
N ASP A 32 -5.98 -15.22 7.65
CA ASP A 32 -7.10 -15.57 6.76
C ASP A 32 -7.39 -17.09 6.78
N ASP A 33 -6.35 -17.94 6.73
CA ASP A 33 -6.50 -19.39 6.70
C ASP A 33 -6.98 -19.98 8.04
N PHE A 34 -6.64 -19.33 9.16
CA PHE A 34 -6.90 -19.82 10.51
C PHE A 34 -7.79 -18.88 11.34
N TYR A 35 -8.59 -18.05 10.67
CA TYR A 35 -9.51 -17.13 11.34
C TYR A 35 -10.50 -17.89 12.25
N ASP A 36 -10.77 -17.32 13.41
CA ASP A 36 -11.65 -17.87 14.43
C ASP A 36 -12.65 -16.80 14.87
N GLU A 37 -13.92 -17.01 14.52
CA GLU A 37 -15.03 -16.10 14.83
C GLU A 37 -15.21 -15.86 16.33
N SER A 38 -14.77 -16.80 17.19
CA SER A 38 -14.86 -16.64 18.64
C SER A 38 -13.91 -15.58 19.20
N LYS A 39 -12.86 -15.21 18.45
CA LYS A 39 -11.87 -14.19 18.84
C LYS A 39 -12.31 -12.76 18.49
N GLY A 40 -13.48 -12.59 17.88
CA GLY A 40 -14.03 -11.31 17.47
C GLY A 40 -14.20 -11.19 15.95
N PRO A 41 -14.72 -10.06 15.47
CA PRO A 41 -15.05 -9.89 14.06
C PRO A 41 -13.84 -10.05 13.13
N TYR A 42 -14.08 -10.57 11.93
CA TYR A 42 -13.07 -10.68 10.90
C TYR A 42 -12.51 -9.30 10.53
N TRP A 43 -11.20 -9.19 10.36
CA TRP A 43 -10.45 -7.93 10.20
C TRP A 43 -10.58 -6.93 11.35
N SER A 44 -11.04 -7.36 12.53
CA SER A 44 -10.94 -6.54 13.74
C SER A 44 -9.57 -6.70 14.38
N LEU A 45 -9.08 -5.64 15.02
CA LEU A 45 -7.86 -5.74 15.82
C LEU A 45 -8.05 -6.74 16.98
N GLU A 46 -9.26 -6.93 17.52
CA GLU A 46 -9.50 -7.85 18.62
C GLU A 46 -9.16 -9.30 18.26
N SER A 47 -9.55 -9.74 17.06
CA SER A 47 -9.37 -11.13 16.62
C SER A 47 -7.95 -11.48 16.16
N MET A 48 -7.06 -10.49 16.11
CA MET A 48 -5.69 -10.63 15.64
C MET A 48 -4.68 -10.84 16.78
N THR A 49 -3.69 -11.70 16.54
CA THR A 49 -2.45 -11.78 17.32
C THR A 49 -1.64 -10.49 17.20
N ASN A 50 -0.64 -10.30 18.05
CA ASN A 50 0.21 -9.10 18.01
C ASN A 50 0.97 -8.96 16.68
N THR A 51 1.43 -10.07 16.09
CA THR A 51 2.11 -10.04 14.80
C THR A 51 1.16 -9.64 13.68
N GLU A 52 -0.05 -10.23 13.64
CA GLU A 52 -1.07 -9.90 12.65
C GLU A 52 -1.52 -8.44 12.78
N LYS A 53 -1.68 -7.92 14.00
CA LYS A 53 -1.97 -6.50 14.25
C LYS A 53 -0.90 -5.59 13.67
N ILE A 54 0.37 -5.88 13.92
CA ILE A 54 1.49 -5.09 13.40
C ILE A 54 1.49 -5.11 11.87
N THR A 55 1.31 -6.29 11.28
CA THR A 55 1.23 -6.47 9.83
C THR A 55 0.04 -5.69 9.24
N TYR A 56 -1.14 -5.79 9.85
CA TYR A 56 -2.35 -5.08 9.44
C TYR A 56 -2.19 -3.56 9.52
N ILE A 57 -1.65 -3.05 10.63
CA ILE A 57 -1.37 -1.61 10.78
C ILE A 57 -0.33 -1.17 9.74
N GLY A 58 0.71 -1.96 9.51
CA GLY A 58 1.73 -1.70 8.50
C GLY A 58 1.15 -1.59 7.09
N LEU A 59 0.25 -2.51 6.73
CA LEU A 59 -0.48 -2.48 5.45
C LEU A 59 -1.34 -1.21 5.32
N ASN A 60 -2.05 -0.81 6.37
CA ASN A 60 -2.83 0.44 6.36
C ASN A 60 -1.95 1.69 6.25
N VAL A 61 -0.82 1.73 6.93
CA VAL A 61 0.17 2.81 6.77
C VAL A 61 0.68 2.86 5.32
N TRP A 62 0.94 1.70 4.71
CA TRP A 62 1.33 1.62 3.31
C TRP A 62 0.26 2.18 2.37
N HIS A 63 -1.02 1.85 2.60
CA HIS A 63 -2.14 2.45 1.86
C HIS A 63 -2.17 3.98 1.96
N VAL A 64 -1.93 4.54 3.15
CA VAL A 64 -1.88 6.00 3.34
C VAL A 64 -0.71 6.61 2.56
N ILE A 65 0.47 6.00 2.58
CA ILE A 65 1.64 6.45 1.80
C ILE A 65 1.29 6.47 0.31
N ASN A 66 0.67 5.40 -0.20
CA ASN A 66 0.24 5.33 -1.61
C ASN A 66 -0.80 6.40 -1.96
N PHE A 67 -1.78 6.63 -1.10
CA PHE A 67 -2.77 7.67 -1.31
C PHE A 67 -2.15 9.07 -1.37
N VAL A 68 -1.20 9.37 -0.48
CA VAL A 68 -0.44 10.63 -0.48
C VAL A 68 0.40 10.76 -1.76
N ALA A 69 1.08 9.68 -2.19
CA ALA A 69 1.87 9.66 -3.41
C ALA A 69 1.02 9.97 -4.65
N ILE A 70 -0.16 9.35 -4.77
CA ILE A 70 -1.13 9.62 -5.83
C ILE A 70 -1.57 11.09 -5.79
N GLY A 71 -1.90 11.62 -4.61
CA GLY A 71 -2.28 13.02 -4.44
C GLY A 71 -1.19 14.00 -4.93
N ILE A 72 0.08 13.73 -4.63
CA ILE A 72 1.22 14.53 -5.11
C ILE A 72 1.34 14.45 -6.63
N VAL A 73 1.20 13.27 -7.22
CA VAL A 73 1.26 13.08 -8.69
C VAL A 73 0.15 13.88 -9.37
N ILE A 74 -1.09 13.78 -8.88
CA ILE A 74 -2.24 14.54 -9.39
C ILE A 74 -1.99 16.04 -9.29
N TYR A 75 -1.56 16.53 -8.12
CA TYR A 75 -1.26 17.95 -7.91
C TYR A 75 -0.22 18.47 -8.91
N ARG A 76 0.86 17.70 -9.15
CA ARG A 76 1.89 18.04 -10.13
C ARG A 76 1.33 18.10 -11.55
N ILE A 77 0.48 17.15 -11.94
CA ILE A 77 -0.17 17.14 -13.26
C ILE A 77 -1.04 18.39 -13.43
N ILE A 78 -1.89 18.72 -12.45
CA ILE A 78 -2.76 19.91 -12.50
C ILE A 78 -1.92 21.18 -12.66
N LYS A 79 -0.84 21.33 -11.88
CA LYS A 79 0.05 22.49 -11.95
C LYS A 79 0.72 22.61 -13.32
N LEU A 80 1.17 21.49 -13.89
CA LEU A 80 1.79 21.44 -15.22
C LEU A 80 0.80 21.81 -16.34
N VAL A 81 -0.47 21.39 -16.23
CA VAL A 81 -1.51 21.76 -17.19
C VAL A 81 -1.84 23.25 -17.07
N LYS A 82 -1.97 23.78 -15.84
CA LYS A 82 -2.26 25.19 -15.60
C LYS A 82 -1.12 26.11 -16.06
N SER A 83 0.14 25.72 -15.91
CA SER A 83 1.28 26.55 -16.33
C SER A 83 1.51 26.57 -17.85
N ARG A 84 0.83 25.72 -18.62
CA ARG A 84 0.92 25.67 -20.09
C ARG A 84 -0.22 26.42 -20.78
N ARG A 85 -1.24 26.85 -20.03
CA ARG A 85 -2.25 27.82 -20.47
C ARG A 85 -1.81 29.21 -20.04
#